data_AF-A0A2G1WG48-F1
#
_entry.id   AF-A0A2G1WG48-F1
#
_cell.length_a   1.000
_cell.length_b   1.000
_cell.length_c   1.000
_cell.angle_alpha   90.00
_cell.angle_beta   90.00
_cell.angle_gamma   90.00
#
_symmetry.space_group_name_H-M   'P 1'
#
loop_
_entity.id
_entity.type
_entity.pdbx_description
1 polymer ?
#
loop_
_entity_poly.entity_id
_entity_poly.type
_entity_poly.pdbx_seq_one_letter_code
_entity_poly.pdbx_strand_id
1 'polypeptide(L)'
;MQTHVVPVGFDYDRMIAPLIRDQFDVDRVILLEGTVGSEANVEYSRNIARKLEQDFRNLLGAKTVREQLDDVYDYDAAFERAYDLINAELDRDEGVGDSDEREVWVNLCSMPRPVSFAFATAAHSIMVERQDDRDRIHTYYTAPEKYLETELAEELRANRDLLQELVEDDAVDDDRVADRLASTTDLLAEFDERGTTIGAKRIGDSHVIELPVASFQNVKPFEELVLFTLGEHGEFESVSELAETLADDLNEEYTDSFRSKVIYNVDRLGPGGKGYIEREERGKSYRTTLSRIGELWVRAHAGEDRDLA
;
A
#
# COMPACT_ATOMS: atom_id res chain seq x y z
N MET A 1 17.35 4.41 2.35
CA MET A 1 17.02 3.61 3.57
C MET A 1 15.51 3.52 3.70
N GLN A 2 14.92 2.31 3.72
CA GLN A 2 13.48 2.09 3.71
C GLN A 2 12.95 1.68 5.09
N THR A 3 12.03 2.48 5.64
CA THR A 3 11.33 2.19 6.90
C THR A 3 9.90 1.77 6.60
N HIS A 4 9.53 0.55 6.99
CA HIS A 4 8.16 0.05 6.85
C HIS A 4 7.38 0.21 8.15
N VAL A 5 6.28 0.95 8.10
CA VAL A 5 5.29 1.02 9.17
C VAL A 5 4.29 -0.12 8.95
N VAL A 6 4.37 -1.14 9.79
CA VAL A 6 3.64 -2.41 9.64
C VAL A 6 2.70 -2.60 10.82
N PRO A 7 1.39 -2.58 10.60
CA PRO A 7 0.43 -2.87 11.65
C PRO A 7 0.42 -4.33 12.03
N VAL A 8 0.31 -4.56 13.33
CA VAL A 8 0.10 -5.88 13.90
C VAL A 8 -1.38 -6.05 14.21
N GLY A 9 -2.03 -6.84 13.36
CA GLY A 9 -3.37 -7.35 13.62
C GLY A 9 -3.35 -8.88 13.72
N PHE A 10 -4.32 -9.49 13.05
CA PHE A 10 -4.48 -10.94 12.98
C PHE A 10 -3.90 -11.55 11.71
N ASP A 11 -3.11 -10.83 10.91
CA ASP A 11 -2.53 -11.36 9.67
C ASP A 11 -1.01 -11.40 9.76
N TYR A 12 -0.41 -12.53 9.37
CA TYR A 12 1.04 -12.68 9.27
C TYR A 12 1.52 -12.57 7.82
N ASP A 13 0.98 -13.41 6.92
CA ASP A 13 1.52 -13.57 5.56
C ASP A 13 1.53 -12.26 4.77
N ARG A 14 0.46 -11.46 4.86
CA ARG A 14 0.32 -10.19 4.13
C ARG A 14 1.31 -9.10 4.57
N MET A 15 1.89 -9.22 5.76
CA MET A 15 2.80 -8.23 6.32
C MET A 15 4.23 -8.40 5.81
N ILE A 16 4.66 -9.64 5.57
CA ILE A 16 6.06 -9.96 5.29
C ILE A 16 6.27 -10.67 3.95
N ALA A 17 5.36 -11.56 3.53
CA ALA A 17 5.54 -12.34 2.31
C ALA A 17 5.70 -11.49 1.03
N PRO A 18 4.96 -10.38 0.83
CA PRO A 18 5.15 -9.51 -0.32
C PRO A 18 6.56 -8.92 -0.39
N LEU A 19 7.06 -8.44 0.76
CA LEU A 19 8.35 -7.78 0.87
C LEU A 19 9.50 -8.74 0.53
N ILE A 20 9.38 -10.01 0.93
CA ILE A 20 10.32 -11.06 0.56
C ILE A 20 10.20 -11.43 -0.93
N ARG A 21 8.97 -11.69 -1.41
CA ARG A 21 8.73 -12.18 -2.78
C ARG A 21 9.14 -11.18 -3.85
N ASP A 22 8.88 -9.90 -3.59
CA ASP A 22 9.19 -8.81 -4.51
C ASP A 22 10.54 -8.15 -4.22
N GLN A 23 11.32 -8.70 -3.28
CA GLN A 23 12.69 -8.28 -2.95
C GLN A 23 12.78 -6.80 -2.55
N PHE A 24 11.86 -6.34 -1.71
CA PHE A 24 11.93 -5.00 -1.13
C PHE A 24 13.15 -4.88 -0.20
N ASP A 25 13.82 -3.73 -0.26
CA ASP A 25 14.83 -3.36 0.72
C ASP A 25 14.12 -2.98 2.02
N VAL A 26 14.41 -3.66 3.13
CA VAL A 26 13.73 -3.38 4.41
C VAL A 26 14.79 -3.15 5.49
N ASP A 27 15.22 -1.91 5.65
CA ASP A 27 16.23 -1.55 6.65
C ASP A 27 15.65 -1.50 8.07
N ARG A 28 14.40 -1.04 8.17
CA ARG A 28 13.72 -0.83 9.45
C ARG A 28 12.25 -1.16 9.35
N VAL A 29 11.71 -1.75 10.41
CA VAL A 29 10.27 -2.02 10.57
C VAL A 29 9.77 -1.48 11.89
N ILE A 30 8.67 -0.75 11.83
CA ILE A 30 7.91 -0.28 12.98
C ILE A 30 6.64 -1.10 13.06
N LEU A 31 6.59 -2.04 14.01
CA LEU A 31 5.44 -2.88 14.30
C LEU A 31 4.46 -2.10 15.18
N LEU A 32 3.34 -1.67 14.60
CA LEU A 32 2.29 -0.94 15.31
C LEU A 32 1.33 -1.92 15.99
N GLU A 33 1.40 -2.00 17.31
CA GLU A 33 0.54 -2.84 18.14
C GLU A 33 -0.63 -2.00 18.66
N GLY A 34 -1.86 -2.36 18.30
CA GLY A 34 -3.07 -1.75 18.85
C GLY A 34 -3.73 -2.65 19.89
N THR A 35 -4.26 -2.08 20.97
CA THR A 35 -5.14 -2.82 21.87
C THR A 35 -6.53 -2.96 21.27
N VAL A 36 -6.88 -4.18 20.82
CA VAL A 36 -8.19 -4.47 20.23
C VAL A 36 -8.89 -5.60 21.00
N GLY A 37 -10.01 -5.29 21.65
CA GLY A 37 -10.92 -6.31 22.18
C GLY A 37 -10.48 -6.99 23.48
N SER A 38 -10.67 -8.30 23.56
CA SER A 38 -10.47 -9.12 24.78
C SER A 38 -8.99 -9.42 25.07
N GLU A 39 -8.67 -9.90 26.28
CA GLU A 39 -7.31 -10.34 26.64
C GLU A 39 -6.76 -11.40 25.68
N ALA A 40 -7.61 -12.31 25.18
CA ALA A 40 -7.24 -13.33 24.21
C ALA A 40 -6.82 -12.73 22.85
N ASN A 41 -7.51 -11.69 22.38
CA ASN A 41 -7.12 -10.97 21.17
C ASN A 41 -5.75 -10.30 21.34
N VAL A 42 -5.50 -9.71 22.51
CA VAL A 42 -4.22 -9.08 22.82
C VAL A 42 -3.09 -10.11 22.86
N GLU A 43 -3.32 -11.29 23.46
CA GLU A 43 -2.32 -12.37 23.48
C GLU A 43 -2.00 -12.87 22.06
N TYR A 44 -3.03 -13.06 21.24
CA TYR A 44 -2.88 -13.50 19.87
C TYR A 44 -2.09 -12.49 19.02
N SER A 45 -2.47 -11.20 19.04
CA SER A 45 -1.73 -10.16 18.34
C SER A 45 -0.28 -10.06 18.81
N ARG A 46 -0.01 -10.26 20.11
CA ARG A 46 1.37 -10.29 20.64
C ARG A 46 2.18 -11.48 20.12
N ASN A 47 1.56 -12.64 19.91
CA ASN A 47 2.22 -13.81 19.32
C ASN A 47 2.61 -13.52 17.86
N ILE A 48 1.67 -12.97 17.07
CA ILE A 48 1.94 -12.56 15.68
C ILE A 48 3.01 -11.48 15.61
N ALA A 49 2.98 -10.47 16.49
CA ALA A 49 4.03 -9.44 16.57
C ALA A 49 5.42 -10.05 16.85
N ARG A 50 5.53 -10.99 17.79
CA ARG A 50 6.78 -11.69 18.11
C ARG A 50 7.31 -12.48 16.91
N LYS A 51 6.42 -13.17 16.20
CA LYS A 51 6.76 -13.90 14.98
C LYS A 51 7.24 -12.96 13.88
N LEU A 52 6.46 -11.92 13.56
CA LEU A 52 6.84 -10.89 12.57
C LEU A 52 8.18 -10.25 12.91
N GLU A 53 8.40 -9.85 14.15
CA GLU A 53 9.66 -9.25 14.58
C GLU A 53 10.85 -10.17 14.35
N GLN A 54 10.70 -11.46 14.68
CA GLN A 54 11.74 -12.45 14.47
C GLN A 54 12.02 -12.65 12.97
N ASP A 55 10.98 -12.74 12.15
CA ASP A 55 11.12 -13.03 10.72
C ASP A 55 11.61 -11.81 9.92
N PHE A 56 11.21 -10.59 10.29
CA PHE A 56 11.81 -9.36 9.74
C PHE A 56 13.30 -9.28 10.03
N ARG A 57 13.74 -9.65 11.25
CA ARG A 57 15.15 -9.70 11.61
C ARG A 57 15.90 -10.80 10.86
N ASN A 58 15.34 -12.00 10.79
CA ASN A 58 16.04 -13.18 10.27
C ASN A 58 16.05 -13.25 8.74
N LEU A 59 14.96 -12.87 8.09
CA LEU A 59 14.78 -13.03 6.64
C LEU A 59 15.15 -11.77 5.87
N LEU A 60 14.91 -10.59 6.44
CA LEU A 60 15.13 -9.29 5.78
C LEU A 60 16.27 -8.48 6.41
N GLY A 61 16.84 -8.92 7.54
CA GLY A 61 17.92 -8.20 8.23
C GLY A 61 17.49 -6.87 8.84
N ALA A 62 16.18 -6.62 8.93
CA ALA A 62 15.63 -5.32 9.31
C ALA A 62 15.81 -5.03 10.81
N LYS A 63 16.04 -3.76 11.15
CA LYS A 63 15.92 -3.28 12.54
C LYS A 63 14.45 -3.17 12.91
N THR A 64 14.01 -3.88 13.94
CA THR A 64 12.60 -3.87 14.35
C THR A 64 12.38 -3.03 15.59
N VAL A 65 11.33 -2.20 15.58
CA VAL A 65 10.83 -1.45 16.74
C VAL A 65 9.35 -1.71 16.88
N ARG A 66 8.86 -1.79 18.11
CA ARG A 66 7.44 -1.90 18.43
C ARG A 66 6.92 -0.59 18.97
N GLU A 67 5.77 -0.18 18.51
CA GLU A 67 5.08 1.00 19.01
C GLU A 67 3.62 0.67 19.29
N GLN A 68 3.08 1.26 20.36
CA GLN A 68 1.73 0.97 20.80
C GLN A 68 0.77 2.11 20.40
N LEU A 69 -0.43 1.74 19.98
CA LEU A 69 -1.58 2.64 19.84
C LEU A 69 -2.56 2.38 20.99
N ASP A 70 -2.84 3.42 21.76
CA ASP A 70 -3.66 3.34 22.98
C ASP A 70 -5.12 2.99 22.67
N ASP A 71 -5.72 3.63 21.66
CA ASP A 71 -7.06 3.34 21.18
C ASP A 71 -7.07 3.28 19.65
N VAL A 72 -7.38 2.11 19.12
CA VAL A 72 -7.47 1.87 17.67
C VAL A 72 -8.73 2.45 17.02
N TYR A 73 -9.68 2.92 17.83
CA TYR A 73 -10.91 3.56 17.37
C TYR A 73 -10.84 5.08 17.45
N ASP A 74 -9.81 5.63 18.10
CA ASP A 74 -9.53 7.06 18.11
C ASP A 74 -8.80 7.46 16.82
N TYR A 75 -9.58 7.92 15.84
CA TYR A 75 -9.06 8.38 14.56
C TYR A 75 -8.11 9.59 14.71
N ASP A 76 -8.46 10.55 15.58
CA ASP A 76 -7.71 11.80 15.71
C ASP A 76 -6.34 11.52 16.35
N ALA A 77 -6.31 10.72 17.43
CA ALA A 77 -5.06 10.30 18.04
C ALA A 77 -4.20 9.44 17.11
N ALA A 78 -4.82 8.53 16.34
CA ALA A 78 -4.11 7.74 15.33
C ALA A 78 -3.52 8.63 14.22
N PHE A 79 -4.22 9.69 13.82
CA PHE A 79 -3.74 10.64 12.82
C PHE A 79 -2.54 11.43 13.34
N GLU A 80 -2.64 12.03 14.53
CA GLU A 80 -1.54 12.76 15.17
C GLU A 80 -0.31 11.85 15.30
N ARG A 81 -0.51 10.61 15.76
CA ARG A 81 0.57 9.64 15.89
C ARG A 81 1.21 9.28 14.56
N ALA A 82 0.42 9.02 13.53
CA ALA A 82 0.91 8.70 12.20
C ALA A 82 1.71 9.87 11.61
N TYR A 83 1.19 11.09 11.77
CA TYR A 83 1.82 12.30 11.26
C TYR A 83 3.20 12.53 11.91
N ASP A 84 3.26 12.42 13.25
CA ASP A 84 4.53 12.54 14.00
C ASP A 84 5.52 11.42 13.63
N LEU A 85 5.04 10.18 13.54
CA LEU A 85 5.87 9.02 13.23
C LEU A 85 6.52 9.13 11.86
N ILE A 86 5.73 9.44 10.82
CA ILE A 86 6.23 9.54 9.44
C ILE A 86 7.26 10.66 9.33
N ASN A 87 6.97 11.85 9.87
CA ASN A 87 7.94 12.96 9.87
C ASN A 87 9.22 12.61 10.63
N ALA A 88 9.12 12.00 11.82
CA ALA A 88 10.28 11.62 12.60
C ALA A 88 11.17 10.60 11.87
N GLU A 89 10.60 9.67 11.09
CA GLU A 89 11.37 8.72 10.30
C GLU A 89 12.00 9.35 9.06
N LEU A 90 11.31 10.30 8.41
CA LEU A 90 11.86 11.10 7.30
C LEU A 90 13.03 11.99 7.73
N ASP A 91 12.95 12.58 8.93
CA ASP A 91 13.90 13.57 9.48
C ASP A 91 15.01 12.95 10.34
N ARG A 92 15.01 11.64 10.57
CA ARG A 92 16.03 11.00 11.38
C ARG A 92 17.41 11.19 10.72
N ASP A 93 18.48 11.34 11.52
CA ASP A 93 19.84 11.64 11.03
C ASP A 93 20.80 10.43 11.12
N GLU A 94 20.40 9.34 11.77
CA GLU A 94 21.31 8.21 12.04
C GLU A 94 21.63 7.39 10.79
N GLY A 95 22.92 7.27 10.45
CA GLY A 95 23.46 6.19 9.62
C GLY A 95 23.30 6.31 8.11
N VAL A 96 22.95 7.49 7.60
CA VAL A 96 22.77 7.76 6.17
C VAL A 96 23.97 8.57 5.67
N GLY A 97 24.67 8.09 4.64
CA GLY A 97 25.62 8.92 3.90
C GLY A 97 24.87 9.99 3.11
N ASP A 98 25.52 11.09 2.74
CA ASP A 98 24.95 12.25 2.02
C ASP A 98 24.14 11.93 0.72
N SER A 99 24.05 10.66 0.30
CA SER A 99 23.41 10.19 -0.94
C SER A 99 22.20 9.26 -0.77
N ASP A 100 21.87 8.74 0.42
CA ASP A 100 20.76 7.78 0.56
C ASP A 100 19.49 8.46 1.08
N GLU A 101 18.55 8.73 0.19
CA GLU A 101 17.23 9.24 0.57
C GLU A 101 16.49 8.22 1.45
N ARG A 102 15.77 8.74 2.46
CA ARG A 102 15.00 7.89 3.39
C ARG A 102 13.57 7.81 2.93
N GLU A 103 13.06 6.60 2.82
CA GLU A 103 11.68 6.34 2.42
C GLU A 103 10.87 5.76 3.58
N VAL A 104 9.59 6.12 3.63
CA VAL A 104 8.63 5.60 4.61
C VAL A 104 7.49 4.90 3.89
N TRP A 105 7.38 3.60 4.13
CA TRP A 105 6.40 2.70 3.50
C TRP A 105 5.33 2.29 4.52
N VAL A 106 4.12 2.81 4.38
CA VAL A 106 3.02 2.59 5.31
C VAL A 106 2.10 1.48 4.79
N ASN A 107 2.08 0.35 5.50
CA ASN A 107 1.18 -0.75 5.21
C ASN A 107 -0.20 -0.48 5.84
N LEU A 108 -1.26 -0.45 5.03
CA LEU A 108 -2.62 -0.20 5.50
C LEU A 108 -3.42 -1.46 5.79
N CYS A 109 -2.82 -2.64 5.64
CA CYS A 109 -3.46 -3.92 5.91
C CYS A 109 -3.70 -4.12 7.40
N SER A 110 -4.66 -4.98 7.77
CA SER A 110 -4.78 -5.58 9.11
C SER A 110 -4.96 -4.63 10.31
N MET A 111 -4.90 -3.32 10.10
CA MET A 111 -5.37 -2.28 11.02
C MET A 111 -6.89 -2.26 11.07
N PRO A 112 -7.48 -1.89 12.22
CA PRO A 112 -8.84 -1.35 12.24
C PRO A 112 -8.95 -0.16 11.28
N ARG A 113 -10.07 -0.08 10.56
CA ARG A 113 -10.31 0.94 9.52
C ARG A 113 -10.00 2.38 9.96
N PRO A 114 -10.36 2.83 11.19
CA PRO A 114 -10.01 4.17 11.64
C PRO A 114 -8.50 4.44 11.58
N VAL A 115 -7.68 3.50 12.03
CA VAL A 115 -6.21 3.61 11.99
C VAL A 115 -5.71 3.59 10.54
N SER A 116 -6.18 2.67 9.69
CA SER A 116 -5.79 2.65 8.27
C SER A 116 -6.05 3.99 7.58
N PHE A 117 -7.24 4.56 7.79
CA PHE A 117 -7.59 5.84 7.18
C PHE A 117 -6.80 7.00 7.79
N ALA A 118 -6.56 6.99 9.09
CA ALA A 118 -5.76 8.01 9.76
C ALA A 118 -4.33 8.03 9.23
N PHE A 119 -3.68 6.86 9.11
CA PHE A 119 -2.33 6.72 8.58
C PHE A 119 -2.24 7.10 7.10
N ALA A 120 -3.21 6.67 6.28
CA ALA A 120 -3.27 7.08 4.87
C ALA A 120 -3.45 8.61 4.72
N THR A 121 -4.33 9.20 5.53
CA THR A 121 -4.57 10.65 5.51
C THR A 121 -3.37 11.43 6.01
N ALA A 122 -2.67 10.96 7.04
CA ALA A 122 -1.45 11.58 7.54
C ALA A 122 -0.34 11.54 6.49
N ALA A 123 -0.09 10.38 5.87
CA ALA A 123 0.87 10.26 4.77
C ALA A 123 0.53 11.23 3.62
N HIS A 124 -0.75 11.35 3.26
CA HIS A 124 -1.20 12.29 2.24
C HIS A 124 -0.96 13.74 2.64
N SER A 125 -1.36 14.14 3.85
CA SER A 125 -1.13 15.50 4.35
C SER A 125 0.35 15.87 4.28
N ILE A 126 1.24 14.96 4.69
CA ILE A 126 2.69 15.18 4.63
C ILE A 126 3.17 15.32 3.19
N MET A 127 2.74 14.47 2.25
CA MET A 127 3.10 14.61 0.82
C MET A 127 2.62 15.92 0.18
N VAL A 128 1.59 16.55 0.74
CA VAL A 128 1.08 17.86 0.28
C VAL A 128 1.89 19.00 0.89
N GLU A 129 2.24 18.89 2.17
CA GLU A 129 2.96 19.91 2.93
C GLU A 129 4.47 19.90 2.65
N ARG A 130 5.06 18.72 2.42
CA ARG A 130 6.47 18.47 2.13
C ARG A 130 6.63 17.92 0.71
N GLN A 131 6.46 18.81 -0.28
CA GLN A 131 6.47 18.40 -1.70
C GLN A 131 7.77 17.73 -2.14
N ASP A 132 8.90 18.16 -1.59
CA ASP A 132 10.23 17.59 -1.88
C ASP A 132 10.42 16.18 -1.30
N ASP A 133 9.55 15.74 -0.38
CA ASP A 133 9.58 14.40 0.22
C ASP A 133 8.45 13.50 -0.30
N ARG A 134 7.70 13.95 -1.30
CA ARG A 134 6.49 13.26 -1.79
C ARG A 134 6.78 11.86 -2.30
N ASP A 135 7.85 11.70 -3.06
CA ASP A 135 8.32 10.45 -3.66
C ASP A 135 8.99 9.52 -2.64
N ARG A 136 9.23 10.01 -1.42
CA ARG A 136 9.82 9.25 -0.31
C ARG A 136 8.77 8.63 0.62
N ILE A 137 7.49 8.90 0.39
CA ILE A 137 6.40 8.39 1.23
C ILE A 137 5.55 7.46 0.36
N HIS A 138 5.25 6.27 0.86
CA HIS A 138 4.47 5.29 0.14
C HIS A 138 3.39 4.75 1.06
N THR A 139 2.18 4.56 0.53
CA THR A 139 1.12 3.84 1.24
C THR A 139 0.72 2.65 0.40
N TYR A 140 0.57 1.49 1.02
CA TYR A 140 0.35 0.28 0.24
C TYR A 140 -0.57 -0.74 0.91
N TYR A 141 -1.09 -1.62 0.07
CA TYR A 141 -2.00 -2.69 0.43
C TYR A 141 -1.60 -4.00 -0.25
N THR A 142 -1.70 -5.09 0.52
CA THR A 142 -1.48 -6.46 0.05
C THR A 142 -2.81 -7.22 0.09
N ALA A 143 -3.25 -7.78 -1.03
CA ALA A 143 -4.42 -8.66 -1.05
C ALA A 143 -4.04 -10.08 -0.57
N PRO A 144 -4.88 -10.76 0.24
CA PRO A 144 -4.65 -12.16 0.56
C PRO A 144 -4.94 -13.09 -0.63
N GLU A 145 -4.35 -14.28 -0.62
CA GLU A 145 -4.76 -15.37 -1.53
C GLU A 145 -6.06 -16.02 -1.04
N LYS A 146 -6.24 -16.13 0.28
CA LYS A 146 -7.37 -16.81 0.93
C LYS A 146 -7.72 -16.20 2.29
N TYR A 147 -8.99 -16.26 2.66
CA TYR A 147 -9.56 -15.86 3.96
C TYR A 147 -9.94 -17.11 4.75
N LEU A 148 -9.41 -17.26 5.96
CA LEU A 148 -9.65 -18.43 6.82
C LEU A 148 -10.98 -18.36 7.56
N GLU A 149 -11.59 -17.18 7.68
CA GLU A 149 -12.83 -16.98 8.43
C GLU A 149 -13.99 -17.83 7.87
N THR A 150 -14.02 -18.03 6.56
CA THR A 150 -15.02 -18.90 5.92
C THR A 150 -14.83 -20.37 6.28
N GLU A 151 -13.59 -20.86 6.33
CA GLU A 151 -13.30 -22.25 6.70
C GLU A 151 -13.53 -22.49 8.18
N LEU A 152 -13.16 -21.53 9.04
CA LEU A 152 -13.49 -21.58 10.47
C LEU A 152 -14.99 -21.65 10.68
N ALA A 153 -15.78 -20.86 9.94
CA ALA A 153 -17.22 -20.91 10.03
C ALA A 153 -17.80 -22.24 9.51
N GLU A 154 -17.23 -22.82 8.46
CA GLU A 154 -17.64 -24.13 7.93
C GLU A 154 -17.33 -25.26 8.91
N GLU A 155 -16.12 -25.30 9.48
CA GLU A 155 -15.75 -26.31 10.47
C GLU A 155 -16.53 -26.15 11.77
N LEU A 156 -16.85 -24.93 12.22
CA LEU A 156 -17.73 -24.72 13.38
C LEU A 156 -19.15 -25.23 13.13
N ARG A 157 -19.70 -25.03 11.92
CA ARG A 157 -21.01 -25.58 11.55
C ARG A 157 -20.96 -27.11 11.51
N ALA A 158 -19.93 -27.68 10.91
CA ALA A 158 -19.77 -29.13 10.85
C ALA A 158 -19.61 -29.77 12.24
N ASN A 159 -18.86 -29.13 13.13
CA ASN A 159 -18.73 -29.54 14.52
C ASN A 159 -20.07 -29.42 15.27
N ARG A 160 -20.83 -28.34 15.06
CA ARG A 160 -22.18 -28.21 15.63
C ARG A 160 -23.08 -29.35 15.17
N ASP A 161 -23.11 -29.65 13.88
CA ASP A 161 -23.97 -30.72 13.33
C ASP A 161 -23.57 -32.08 13.92
N LEU A 162 -22.28 -32.37 14.07
CA LEU A 162 -21.78 -33.56 14.79
C LEU A 162 -22.26 -33.59 16.25
N LEU A 163 -22.16 -32.47 16.97
CA LEU A 163 -22.62 -32.37 18.36
C LEU A 163 -24.12 -32.55 18.50
N GLN A 164 -24.91 -32.09 17.52
CA GLN A 164 -26.37 -32.32 17.52
C GLN A 164 -26.70 -33.79 17.31
N GLU A 165 -26.01 -34.45 16.38
CA GLU A 165 -26.16 -35.88 16.15
C GLU A 165 -25.79 -36.70 17.40
N LEU A 166 -24.70 -36.34 18.10
CA LEU A 166 -24.31 -36.97 19.38
C LEU A 166 -25.35 -36.81 20.49
N VAL A 167 -26.17 -35.76 20.45
CA VAL A 167 -27.25 -35.53 21.42
C VAL A 167 -28.52 -36.29 21.03
N GLU A 168 -28.80 -36.41 19.73
CA GLU A 168 -30.00 -37.05 19.19
C GLU A 168 -29.87 -38.58 19.09
N ASP A 169 -28.67 -39.08 18.83
CA ASP A 169 -28.35 -40.49 18.64
C ASP A 169 -27.21 -40.91 19.58
N ASP A 170 -27.39 -42.00 20.32
CA ASP A 170 -26.41 -42.52 21.31
C ASP A 170 -25.29 -43.34 20.63
N ALA A 171 -25.20 -43.25 19.29
CA ALA A 171 -24.26 -43.97 18.45
C ALA A 171 -23.70 -43.05 17.36
N VAL A 172 -22.49 -42.55 17.57
CA VAL A 172 -21.71 -41.87 16.54
C VAL A 172 -20.44 -42.65 16.28
N ASP A 173 -20.04 -42.67 15.02
CA ASP A 173 -18.83 -43.33 14.55
C ASP A 173 -17.58 -42.63 15.12
N ASP A 174 -16.76 -43.36 15.88
CA ASP A 174 -15.50 -42.88 16.46
C ASP A 174 -14.55 -42.35 15.36
N ASP A 175 -14.56 -42.96 14.17
CA ASP A 175 -13.73 -42.52 13.04
C ASP A 175 -14.16 -41.11 12.58
N ARG A 176 -15.46 -40.83 12.57
CA ARG A 176 -15.99 -39.50 12.21
C ARG A 176 -15.63 -38.44 13.24
N VAL A 177 -15.59 -38.79 14.53
CA VAL A 177 -15.14 -37.88 15.59
C VAL A 177 -13.65 -37.60 15.43
N ALA A 178 -12.84 -38.63 15.16
CA ALA A 178 -11.40 -38.48 14.94
C ALA A 178 -11.09 -37.59 13.73
N ASP A 179 -11.79 -37.78 12.61
CA ASP A 179 -11.65 -36.96 11.40
C ASP A 179 -11.96 -35.49 11.69
N ARG A 180 -13.02 -35.21 12.46
CA ARG A 180 -13.40 -33.83 12.83
C ARG A 180 -12.42 -33.18 13.79
N LEU A 181 -11.91 -33.94 14.75
CA LEU A 181 -10.86 -33.46 15.65
C LEU A 181 -9.58 -33.14 14.87
N ALA A 182 -9.17 -34.00 13.94
CA ALA A 182 -8.01 -33.78 13.07
C ALA A 182 -8.17 -32.51 12.23
N SER A 183 -9.28 -32.39 11.49
CA SER A 183 -9.61 -31.20 10.68
C SER A 183 -9.60 -29.91 11.51
N THR A 184 -10.24 -29.94 12.69
CA THR A 184 -10.27 -28.78 13.60
C THR A 184 -8.87 -28.43 14.11
N THR A 185 -8.06 -29.43 14.46
CA THR A 185 -6.69 -29.23 14.95
C THR A 185 -5.81 -28.63 13.87
N ASP A 186 -5.90 -29.13 12.64
CA ASP A 186 -5.12 -28.63 11.50
C ASP A 186 -5.52 -27.19 11.15
N LEU A 187 -6.83 -26.88 11.14
CA LEU A 187 -7.31 -25.53 10.87
C LEU A 187 -6.94 -24.53 11.97
N LEU A 188 -7.00 -24.94 13.24
CA LEU A 188 -6.52 -24.12 14.35
C LEU A 188 -5.02 -23.89 14.27
N ALA A 189 -4.23 -24.91 13.91
CA ALA A 189 -2.81 -24.77 13.72
C ALA A 189 -2.49 -23.80 12.57
N GLU A 190 -3.22 -23.86 11.46
CA GLU A 190 -3.06 -22.91 10.35
C GLU A 190 -3.44 -21.48 10.76
N PHE A 191 -4.54 -21.32 11.50
CA PHE A 191 -4.95 -20.04 12.05
C PHE A 191 -3.89 -19.49 13.01
N ASP A 192 -3.41 -20.26 13.98
CA ASP A 192 -2.40 -19.83 14.94
C ASP A 192 -1.06 -19.48 14.29
N GLU A 193 -0.71 -20.16 13.20
CA GLU A 193 0.52 -19.94 12.44
C GLU A 193 0.42 -18.67 11.56
N ARG A 194 -0.69 -18.46 10.86
CA ARG A 194 -0.78 -17.49 9.75
C ARG A 194 -1.73 -16.33 9.98
N GLY A 195 -2.70 -16.47 10.89
CA GLY A 195 -3.71 -15.46 11.09
C GLY A 195 -5.07 -15.75 10.49
N THR A 196 -5.81 -14.69 10.19
CA THR A 196 -7.09 -14.70 9.49
C THR A 196 -6.95 -14.87 7.98
N THR A 197 -5.76 -14.66 7.41
CA THR A 197 -5.53 -14.75 5.97
C THR A 197 -4.29 -15.54 5.63
N ILE A 198 -4.28 -16.09 4.41
CA ILE A 198 -3.16 -16.86 3.86
C ILE A 198 -2.62 -16.19 2.62
N GLY A 199 -1.30 -16.16 2.54
CA GLY A 199 -0.52 -15.74 1.39
C GLY A 199 -0.67 -14.25 1.06
N ALA A 200 -0.01 -13.90 -0.04
CA ALA A 200 -0.11 -12.59 -0.66
C ALA A 200 -0.40 -12.81 -2.14
N LYS A 201 -1.54 -12.31 -2.61
CA LYS A 201 -1.97 -12.48 -3.99
C LYS A 201 -1.22 -11.51 -4.89
N ARG A 202 -0.57 -12.03 -5.93
CA ARG A 202 0.03 -11.21 -6.99
C ARG A 202 -1.05 -10.51 -7.81
N ILE A 203 -0.93 -9.21 -8.00
CA ILE A 203 -1.84 -8.37 -8.77
C ILE A 203 -1.02 -7.58 -9.78
N GLY A 204 -1.16 -7.91 -11.06
CA GLY A 204 -0.23 -7.45 -12.08
C GLY A 204 1.15 -8.07 -11.84
N ASP A 205 2.18 -7.22 -11.79
CA ASP A 205 3.57 -7.67 -11.63
C ASP A 205 4.05 -7.70 -10.17
N SER A 206 3.28 -7.17 -9.22
CA SER A 206 3.64 -7.04 -7.80
C SER A 206 2.63 -7.71 -6.87
N HIS A 207 3.04 -8.04 -5.65
CA HIS A 207 2.17 -8.45 -4.54
C HIS A 207 1.68 -7.26 -3.71
N VAL A 208 2.27 -6.09 -3.93
CA VAL A 208 1.95 -4.83 -3.27
C VAL A 208 1.20 -3.92 -4.24
N ILE A 209 0.07 -3.39 -3.81
CA ILE A 209 -0.65 -2.30 -4.48
C ILE A 209 -0.32 -1.02 -3.75
N GLU A 210 0.50 -0.17 -4.36
CA GLU A 210 0.67 1.20 -3.89
C GLU A 210 -0.60 2.01 -4.15
N LEU A 211 -1.03 2.75 -3.14
CA LEU A 211 -2.18 3.64 -3.21
C LEU A 211 -1.66 5.04 -3.52
N PRO A 212 -1.81 5.48 -4.77
CA PRO A 212 -1.22 6.73 -5.21
C PRO A 212 -1.96 7.91 -4.59
N VAL A 213 -1.21 8.96 -4.28
CA VAL A 213 -1.73 10.13 -3.60
C VAL A 213 -1.76 11.33 -4.53
N ALA A 214 -2.97 11.83 -4.81
CA ALA A 214 -3.17 12.98 -5.69
C ALA A 214 -2.86 14.31 -4.99
N SER A 215 -2.27 15.25 -5.74
CA SER A 215 -2.34 16.66 -5.40
C SER A 215 -3.75 17.18 -5.72
N PHE A 216 -4.43 17.79 -4.75
CA PHE A 216 -5.78 18.38 -4.94
C PHE A 216 -5.79 19.67 -5.79
N GLN A 217 -4.69 19.98 -6.49
CA GLN A 217 -4.60 21.18 -7.32
C GLN A 217 -5.33 20.98 -8.65
N ASN A 218 -6.31 21.85 -8.93
CA ASN A 218 -7.05 21.88 -10.20
C ASN A 218 -6.13 21.85 -11.43
N VAL A 219 -6.28 20.82 -12.27
CA VAL A 219 -5.67 20.70 -13.59
C VAL A 219 -6.24 21.80 -14.50
N LYS A 220 -5.34 22.58 -15.13
CA LYS A 220 -5.71 23.63 -16.08
C LYS A 220 -5.95 23.04 -17.47
N PRO A 221 -6.70 23.70 -18.36
CA PRO A 221 -7.02 23.15 -19.68
C PRO A 221 -5.81 22.72 -20.52
N PHE A 222 -4.70 23.47 -20.47
CA PHE A 222 -3.49 23.06 -21.20
C PHE A 222 -2.72 21.92 -20.53
N GLU A 223 -2.80 21.82 -19.20
CA GLU A 223 -2.21 20.70 -18.47
C GLU A 223 -2.97 19.40 -18.74
N GLU A 224 -4.29 19.49 -18.88
CA GLU A 224 -5.16 18.39 -19.28
C GLU A 224 -4.78 17.84 -20.66
N LEU A 225 -4.53 18.71 -21.65
CA LEU A 225 -4.01 18.29 -22.96
C LEU A 225 -2.69 17.52 -22.84
N VAL A 226 -1.75 18.02 -22.02
CA VAL A 226 -0.47 17.33 -21.77
C VAL A 226 -0.69 15.93 -21.18
N LEU A 227 -1.61 15.80 -20.21
CA LEU A 227 -1.91 14.51 -19.58
C LEU A 227 -2.59 13.54 -20.55
N PHE A 228 -3.54 14.00 -21.36
CA PHE A 228 -4.18 13.16 -22.36
C PHE A 228 -3.21 12.69 -23.43
N THR A 229 -2.34 13.56 -23.95
CA THR A 229 -1.30 13.16 -24.92
C THR A 229 -0.37 12.12 -24.32
N LEU A 230 0.09 12.30 -23.07
CA LEU A 230 0.89 11.27 -22.40
C LEU A 230 0.09 9.96 -22.18
N GLY A 231 -1.21 10.05 -21.91
CA GLY A 231 -2.07 8.88 -21.77
C GLY A 231 -2.30 8.11 -23.08
N GLU A 232 -2.32 8.80 -24.21
CA GLU A 232 -2.49 8.20 -25.55
C GLU A 232 -1.18 7.60 -26.08
N HIS A 233 -0.08 8.33 -25.94
CA HIS A 233 1.21 7.97 -26.53
C HIS A 233 2.13 7.19 -25.57
N GLY A 234 1.85 7.21 -24.26
CA GLY A 234 2.63 6.52 -23.24
C GLY A 234 3.84 7.32 -22.79
N GLU A 235 5.01 7.00 -23.35
CA GLU A 235 6.30 7.60 -22.96
C GLU A 235 6.90 8.45 -24.07
N PHE A 236 7.61 9.53 -23.68
CA PHE A 236 8.41 10.36 -24.58
C PHE A 236 9.85 10.42 -24.09
N GLU A 237 10.82 10.39 -25.01
CA GLU A 237 12.26 10.46 -24.71
C GLU A 237 12.69 11.85 -24.22
N SER A 238 11.88 12.87 -24.53
CA SER A 238 12.08 14.22 -24.02
C SER A 238 10.80 15.06 -24.02
N VAL A 239 10.81 16.11 -23.20
CA VAL A 239 9.76 17.15 -23.20
C VAL A 239 9.65 17.87 -24.55
N SER A 240 10.72 17.87 -25.36
CA SER A 240 10.71 18.53 -26.67
C SER A 240 9.97 17.70 -27.71
N GLU A 241 10.11 16.37 -27.64
CA GLU A 241 9.35 15.42 -28.45
C GLU A 241 7.86 15.49 -28.10
N LEU A 242 7.52 15.48 -26.80
CA LEU A 242 6.15 15.70 -26.33
C LEU A 242 5.57 17.03 -26.85
N ALA A 243 6.38 18.10 -26.88
CA ALA A 243 5.95 19.39 -27.41
C ALA A 243 5.74 19.39 -28.93
N GLU A 244 6.50 18.61 -29.69
CA GLU A 244 6.29 18.45 -31.14
C GLU A 244 4.98 17.71 -31.40
N THR A 245 4.74 16.59 -30.71
CA THR A 245 3.49 15.82 -30.82
C THR A 245 2.27 16.65 -30.41
N LEU A 246 2.33 17.39 -29.30
CA LEU A 246 1.26 18.30 -28.88
C LEU A 246 0.96 19.40 -29.90
N ALA A 247 1.98 19.91 -30.60
CA ALA A 247 1.76 20.93 -31.63
C ALA A 247 1.04 20.33 -32.85
N ASP A 248 1.45 19.13 -33.26
CA ASP A 248 0.82 18.39 -34.36
C ASP A 248 -0.65 18.05 -34.05
N ASP A 249 -0.93 17.52 -32.84
CA ASP A 249 -2.28 17.14 -32.42
C ASP A 249 -3.24 18.34 -32.34
N LEU A 250 -2.73 19.50 -31.91
CA LEU A 250 -3.50 20.74 -31.81
C LEU A 250 -3.57 21.52 -33.14
N ASN A 251 -2.84 21.06 -34.17
CA ASN A 251 -2.65 21.79 -35.43
C ASN A 251 -2.18 23.25 -35.18
N GLU A 252 -1.24 23.39 -34.24
CA GLU A 252 -0.58 24.63 -33.82
C GLU A 252 0.87 24.67 -34.35
N GLU A 253 1.44 25.86 -34.53
CA GLU A 253 2.83 25.97 -35.01
C GLU A 253 3.82 25.65 -33.89
N TYR A 254 4.76 24.72 -34.15
CA TYR A 254 5.85 24.39 -33.24
C TYR A 254 6.86 25.56 -33.15
N THR A 255 6.66 26.43 -32.17
CA THR A 255 7.51 27.60 -31.89
C THR A 255 8.26 27.44 -30.57
N ASP A 256 9.35 28.21 -30.41
CA ASP A 256 10.08 28.28 -29.13
C ASP A 256 9.17 28.68 -27.95
N SER A 257 8.17 29.53 -28.21
CA SER A 257 7.18 29.93 -27.22
C SER A 257 6.25 28.78 -26.84
N PHE A 258 5.80 27.98 -27.81
CA PHE A 258 4.99 26.79 -27.56
C PHE A 258 5.78 25.75 -26.75
N ARG A 259 7.02 25.45 -27.17
CA ARG A 259 7.91 24.55 -26.44
C ARG A 259 8.13 24.99 -24.99
N SER A 260 8.37 26.28 -24.77
CA SER A 260 8.53 26.84 -23.41
C SER A 260 7.27 26.69 -22.56
N LYS A 261 6.07 26.85 -23.17
CA LYS A 261 4.78 26.62 -22.51
C LYS A 261 4.62 25.15 -22.11
N VAL A 262 4.99 24.20 -22.97
CA VAL A 262 4.93 22.75 -22.64
C VAL A 262 5.86 22.43 -21.48
N ILE A 263 7.14 22.87 -21.54
CA ILE A 263 8.12 22.66 -20.46
C ILE A 263 7.58 23.15 -19.11
N TYR A 264 7.06 24.38 -19.08
CA TYR A 264 6.49 24.95 -17.86
C TYR A 264 5.32 24.12 -17.28
N ASN A 265 4.45 23.57 -18.14
CA ASN A 265 3.32 22.76 -17.67
C ASN A 265 3.76 21.37 -17.26
N VAL A 266 4.74 20.77 -17.94
CA VAL A 266 5.35 19.49 -17.53
C VAL A 266 6.04 19.64 -16.17
N ASP A 267 6.80 20.72 -15.95
CA ASP A 267 7.41 21.01 -14.65
C ASP A 267 6.36 21.11 -13.54
N ARG A 268 5.26 21.80 -13.81
CA ARG A 268 4.17 21.97 -12.85
C ARG A 268 3.37 20.69 -12.61
N LEU A 269 3.27 19.82 -13.61
CA LEU A 269 2.64 18.50 -13.48
C LEU A 269 3.59 17.47 -12.86
N GLY A 270 4.89 17.74 -12.85
CA GLY A 270 5.92 16.86 -12.32
C GLY A 270 5.97 16.77 -10.79
N PRO A 271 7.01 16.11 -10.25
CA PRO A 271 7.13 15.80 -8.82
C PRO A 271 7.07 17.02 -7.89
N GLY A 272 7.78 18.11 -8.22
CA GLY A 272 7.77 19.36 -7.46
C GLY A 272 6.52 20.23 -7.65
N GLY A 273 5.46 19.69 -8.26
CA GLY A 273 4.21 20.38 -8.50
C GLY A 273 3.01 19.51 -8.14
N LYS A 274 2.34 18.98 -9.16
CA LYS A 274 1.11 18.19 -8.96
C LYS A 274 1.34 16.69 -8.87
N GLY A 275 2.50 16.21 -9.29
CA GLY A 275 2.87 14.79 -9.24
C GLY A 275 2.07 13.90 -10.20
N TYR A 276 1.52 14.44 -11.29
CA TYR A 276 0.85 13.64 -12.33
C TYR A 276 1.84 13.07 -13.36
N ILE A 277 3.02 13.66 -13.48
CA ILE A 277 4.08 13.23 -14.41
C ILE A 277 5.32 12.81 -13.63
N GLU A 278 5.96 11.76 -14.11
CA GLU A 278 7.29 11.32 -13.68
C GLU A 278 8.34 11.68 -14.73
N ARG A 279 9.57 11.91 -14.26
CA ARG A 279 10.72 12.25 -15.12
C ARG A 279 11.93 11.43 -14.71
N GLU A 280 12.36 10.55 -15.59
CA GLU A 280 13.57 9.73 -15.37
C GLU A 280 14.74 10.32 -16.16
N GLU A 281 15.85 10.57 -15.48
CA GLU A 281 17.07 11.06 -16.13
C GLU A 281 17.68 10.00 -17.05
N ARG A 282 17.81 10.31 -18.33
CA ARG A 282 18.43 9.48 -19.37
C ARG A 282 19.54 10.28 -20.06
N GLY A 283 20.71 10.32 -19.42
CA GLY A 283 21.91 10.97 -19.97
C GLY A 283 21.83 12.50 -20.00
N LYS A 284 21.29 13.08 -21.08
CA LYS A 284 21.10 14.54 -21.23
C LYS A 284 19.63 14.95 -21.39
N SER A 285 18.71 13.98 -21.42
CA SER A 285 17.28 14.21 -21.49
C SER A 285 16.57 13.59 -20.29
N TYR A 286 15.32 13.98 -20.11
CA TYR A 286 14.42 13.38 -19.14
C TYR A 286 13.32 12.67 -19.90
N ARG A 287 13.25 11.34 -19.73
CA ARG A 287 12.12 10.54 -20.19
C ARG A 287 10.89 10.96 -19.41
N THR A 288 9.80 11.27 -20.11
CA THR A 288 8.59 11.84 -19.52
C THR A 288 7.44 10.84 -19.66
N THR A 289 6.82 10.46 -18.54
CA THR A 289 5.73 9.49 -18.47
C THR A 289 4.63 9.96 -17.51
N LEU A 290 3.42 9.41 -17.63
CA LEU A 290 2.44 9.53 -16.56
C LEU A 290 2.94 8.80 -15.32
N SER A 291 2.81 9.47 -14.17
CA SER A 291 2.83 8.78 -12.89
C SER A 291 1.61 7.88 -12.73
N ARG A 292 1.60 7.01 -11.72
CA ARG A 292 0.43 6.20 -11.42
C ARG A 292 -0.85 7.01 -11.18
N ILE A 293 -0.75 8.17 -10.50
CA ILE A 293 -1.92 9.03 -10.32
C ILE A 293 -2.32 9.74 -11.61
N GLY A 294 -1.36 10.07 -12.47
CA GLY A 294 -1.59 10.60 -13.82
C GLY A 294 -2.42 9.65 -14.68
N GLU A 295 -2.05 8.36 -14.69
CA GLU A 295 -2.81 7.32 -15.40
C GLU A 295 -4.25 7.23 -14.91
N LEU A 296 -4.46 7.23 -13.58
CA LEU A 296 -5.80 7.19 -12.99
C LEU A 296 -6.60 8.46 -13.31
N TRP A 297 -5.94 9.63 -13.31
CA TRP A 297 -6.56 10.89 -13.68
C TRP A 297 -7.06 10.83 -15.13
N VAL A 298 -6.20 10.45 -16.08
CA VAL A 298 -6.58 10.32 -17.50
C VAL A 298 -7.74 9.34 -17.66
N ARG A 299 -7.66 8.17 -17.02
CA ARG A 299 -8.73 7.15 -17.09
C ARG A 299 -10.07 7.65 -16.55
N ALA A 300 -10.05 8.48 -15.51
CA ALA A 300 -11.26 9.03 -14.92
C ALA A 300 -11.89 10.15 -15.78
N HIS A 301 -11.08 10.89 -16.54
CA HIS A 301 -11.52 12.04 -17.34
C HIS A 301 -11.67 11.74 -18.84
N ALA A 302 -11.15 10.61 -19.32
CA ALA A 302 -11.34 10.14 -20.70
C ALA A 302 -12.80 9.75 -21.04
N GLY A 303 -13.69 9.73 -20.06
CA GLY A 303 -15.10 9.37 -20.22
C GLY A 303 -16.02 10.51 -20.68
N GLU A 304 -15.58 11.78 -20.61
CA GLU A 304 -16.45 12.91 -20.97
C GLU A 304 -16.73 13.00 -22.49
N ASP A 305 -15.96 12.30 -23.34
CA ASP A 305 -16.21 12.18 -24.79
C ASP A 305 -16.96 10.89 -25.21
N ARG A 306 -17.29 9.98 -24.29
CA ARG A 306 -18.00 8.73 -24.63
C ARG A 306 -19.52 8.85 -24.74
N ASP A 307 -20.11 9.95 -24.25
CA ASP A 307 -21.57 10.15 -24.19
C ASP A 307 -22.11 11.17 -25.22
N LEU A 308 -21.35 11.53 -26.25
CA LEU A 308 -21.78 12.44 -27.33
C LEU A 308 -21.67 11.86 -28.76
N ALA A 309 -21.60 10.54 -28.92
CA ALA A 309 -21.64 9.86 -30.23
C ALA A 309 -22.91 9.03 -30.44
#